data_AF-A0A9W4X4H1-F1
#
_entry.id   AF-A0A9W4X4H1-F1
#
_cell.length_a   1.000
_cell.length_b   1.000
_cell.length_c   1.000
_cell.angle_alpha   90.00
_cell.angle_beta   90.00
_cell.angle_gamma   90.00
#
_symmetry.space_group_name_H-M   'P 1'
#
loop_
_entity.id
_entity.type
_entity.pdbx_description
1 polymer ?
#
loop_
_entity_poly.entity_id
_entity_poly.type
_entity_poly.pdbx_seq_one_letter_code
_entity_poly.pdbx_strand_id
1 'polypeptide(L)'
;NYCIIDALRCQELLVKLSQINNYREVASIAHVSLFDSHYRTNRMKVRNLLDAYAFKRNMVFSSRVCENIEKGKYPGAYVFPPEKGIIMRRPVTGLDFASLYPSLIMAYNLSLDKVILIHEEADIAEKTETFYIRLSFIQ
;
A
#
# COMPACT_ATOMS: atom_id res chain seq x y z
N ASN A 1 33.21 29.74 -15.82
CA ASN A 1 31.84 30.01 -16.31
C ASN A 1 31.02 28.71 -16.37
N TYR A 2 31.49 27.68 -17.07
CA TYR A 2 30.85 26.36 -17.18
C TYR A 2 30.35 25.74 -15.84
N CYS A 3 31.24 25.56 -14.85
CA CYS A 3 30.86 24.93 -13.58
C CYS A 3 29.79 25.69 -12.78
N ILE A 4 29.69 27.01 -12.96
CA ILE A 4 28.67 27.84 -12.30
C ILE A 4 27.30 27.57 -12.93
N ILE A 5 27.27 27.46 -14.26
CA ILE A 5 26.05 27.16 -15.02
C ILE A 5 25.54 25.77 -14.64
N ASP A 6 26.41 24.77 -14.59
CA ASP A 6 26.01 23.40 -14.24
C ASP A 6 25.41 23.31 -12.83
N ALA A 7 26.04 23.94 -11.84
CA ALA A 7 25.52 23.99 -10.48
C ALA A 7 24.15 24.70 -10.40
N LEU A 8 23.99 25.81 -11.12
CA LEU A 8 22.72 26.55 -11.16
C LEU A 8 21.60 25.72 -11.81
N ARG A 9 21.89 25.02 -12.91
CA ARG A 9 20.89 24.18 -13.60
C ARG A 9 20.41 23.02 -12.74
N CYS A 10 21.29 22.42 -11.92
CA CYS A 10 20.88 21.41 -10.94
C CYS A 10 19.88 21.98 -9.91
N GLN A 11 20.13 23.19 -9.41
CA GLN A 11 19.22 23.84 -8.46
C GLN A 11 17.88 24.19 -9.11
N GLU A 12 17.88 24.77 -10.31
CA GLU A 12 16.65 25.09 -11.04
C GLU A 12 15.81 23.85 -11.32
N LEU A 13 16.44 22.73 -11.67
CA LEU A 13 15.76 21.46 -11.89
C LEU A 13 15.09 20.95 -10.60
N LEU A 14 15.79 21.02 -9.46
CA LEU A 14 15.23 20.62 -8.16
C LEU A 14 13.99 21.44 -7.79
N VAL A 15 14.01 22.75 -8.07
CA VAL A 15 12.86 23.63 -7.84
C VAL A 15 11.71 23.31 -8.80
N LYS A 16 11.99 23.14 -10.09
CA LYS A 16 10.96 22.80 -11.11
C LYS A 16 10.25 21.47 -10.81
N LEU A 17 10.99 20.49 -10.30
CA LEU A 17 10.43 19.19 -9.93
C LEU A 17 9.78 19.18 -8.53
N SER A 18 9.92 20.26 -7.75
CA SER A 18 9.42 20.37 -6.36
C SER A 18 9.85 19.19 -5.47
N GLN A 19 11.04 18.62 -5.69
CA GLN A 19 11.46 17.39 -5.01
C GLN A 19 11.50 17.53 -3.48
N ILE A 20 12.03 18.65 -2.99
CA ILE A 20 12.14 18.90 -1.54
C ILE A 20 10.75 18.98 -0.90
N ASN A 21 9.77 19.62 -1.58
CA ASN A 21 8.40 19.72 -1.08
C ASN A 21 7.74 18.34 -1.00
N ASN A 22 7.90 17.52 -2.03
CA ASN A 22 7.36 16.15 -2.06
C ASN A 22 7.95 15.29 -0.93
N TYR A 23 9.28 15.34 -0.72
CA TYR A 23 9.91 14.58 0.36
C TYR A 23 9.51 15.06 1.74
N ARG A 24 9.31 16.37 1.91
CA ARG A 24 8.83 16.96 3.17
C ARG A 24 7.42 16.49 3.51
N GLU A 25 6.53 16.43 2.51
CA GLU A 25 5.16 15.94 2.71
C GLU A 25 5.16 14.45 3.11
N VAL A 26 5.90 13.62 2.38
CA VAL A 26 6.04 12.19 2.71
C VAL A 26 6.67 11.99 4.08
N ALA A 27 7.67 12.79 4.45
CA ALA A 27 8.31 12.72 5.77
C ALA A 27 7.32 13.05 6.89
N SER A 28 6.50 14.08 6.69
CA SER A 28 5.46 14.48 7.64
C SER A 28 4.36 13.42 7.80
N ILE A 29 3.89 12.83 6.70
CA ILE A 29 2.82 11.81 6.73
C ILE A 29 3.33 10.52 7.36
N ALA A 30 4.51 10.05 6.95
CA ALA A 30 5.02 8.75 7.38
C ALA A 30 5.80 8.79 8.71
N HIS A 31 5.91 9.95 9.36
CA HIS A 31 6.72 10.12 10.59
C HIS A 31 8.16 9.61 10.43
N VAL A 32 8.83 10.04 9.36
CA VAL A 32 10.24 9.73 9.08
C VAL A 32 11.04 11.02 8.92
N SER A 33 12.37 10.93 9.04
CA SER A 33 13.23 12.07 8.72
C SER A 33 13.16 12.41 7.22
N LEU A 34 13.48 13.66 6.85
CA LEU A 34 13.57 14.07 5.44
C LEU A 34 14.58 13.19 4.67
N PHE A 35 15.68 12.83 5.33
CA PHE A 35 16.70 11.95 4.79
C PHE A 35 16.13 10.55 4.51
N ASP A 36 15.47 9.95 5.50
CA ASP A 36 14.88 8.61 5.34
C ASP A 36 13.74 8.59 4.31
N SER A 37 13.02 9.70 4.12
CA SER A 37 12.02 9.85 3.07
C SER A 37 12.59 9.60 1.66
N HIS A 38 13.84 10.00 1.44
CA HIS A 38 14.55 9.80 0.17
C HIS A 38 15.30 8.45 0.11
N TYR A 39 16.07 8.11 1.15
CA TYR A 39 17.02 6.99 1.09
C TYR A 39 16.46 5.63 1.56
N ARG A 40 15.42 5.61 2.40
CA ARG A 40 14.87 4.35 2.95
C ARG A 40 13.73 3.81 2.09
N THR A 41 13.53 2.50 2.19
CA THR A 41 12.45 1.79 1.50
C THR A 41 11.07 2.19 2.03
N ASN A 42 10.05 2.10 1.18
CA ASN A 42 8.66 2.42 1.55
C ASN A 42 8.13 1.56 2.71
N ARG A 43 8.69 0.36 2.94
CA ARG A 43 8.34 -0.50 4.08
C ARG A 43 8.53 0.22 5.42
N MET A 44 9.61 0.99 5.57
CA MET A 44 9.83 1.78 6.79
C MET A 44 8.73 2.82 6.97
N LYS A 45 8.39 3.54 5.90
CA LYS A 45 7.38 4.61 5.93
C LYS A 45 6.01 4.08 6.36
N VAL A 46 5.59 2.96 5.77
CA VAL A 46 4.33 2.28 6.11
C VAL A 46 4.36 1.78 7.56
N ARG A 47 5.48 1.19 7.99
CA ARG A 47 5.64 0.70 9.37
C ARG A 47 5.54 1.83 10.39
N ASN A 48 6.27 2.93 10.19
CA ASN A 48 6.23 4.08 11.10
C ASN A 48 4.84 4.71 11.18
N LEU A 49 4.15 4.86 10.05
CA LEU A 49 2.77 5.34 10.01
C LEU A 49 1.84 4.42 10.81
N LEU A 50 1.98 3.11 10.62
CA LEU A 50 1.18 2.11 11.31
C LEU A 50 1.49 2.07 12.82
N ASP A 51 2.76 2.17 13.21
CA ASP A 51 3.21 2.25 14.61
C ASP A 51 2.62 3.49 15.30
N ALA A 52 2.63 4.65 14.64
CA ALA A 52 2.03 5.87 15.17
C ALA A 52 0.51 5.74 15.36
N TYR A 53 -0.17 5.00 14.47
CA TYR A 53 -1.59 4.70 14.60
C TYR A 53 -1.89 3.70 15.73
N ALA A 54 -1.10 2.64 15.83
CA ALA A 54 -1.23 1.62 16.88
C ALA A 54 -0.99 2.22 18.28
N PHE A 55 0.00 3.11 18.43
CA PHE A 55 0.26 3.82 19.68
C PHE A 55 -0.98 4.58 20.17
N LYS A 56 -1.69 5.28 19.27
CA LYS A 56 -2.94 5.99 19.60
C LYS A 56 -4.08 5.06 20.03
N ARG A 57 -4.03 3.79 19.64
CA ARG A 57 -5.04 2.77 19.95
C ARG A 57 -4.62 1.81 21.06
N ASN A 58 -3.49 2.06 21.74
CA ASN A 58 -2.90 1.16 22.74
C ASN A 58 -2.66 -0.27 22.18
N MET A 59 -2.27 -0.36 20.91
CA MET A 59 -1.92 -1.60 20.23
C MET A 59 -0.41 -1.74 20.08
N VAL A 60 0.10 -2.98 20.05
CA VAL A 60 1.53 -3.28 19.91
C VAL A 60 1.76 -4.27 18.77
N PHE A 61 2.81 -4.04 17.97
CA PHE A 61 3.21 -4.97 16.92
C PHE A 61 4.14 -6.06 17.43
N SER A 62 3.87 -7.28 16.99
CA SER A 62 4.77 -8.41 17.18
C SER A 62 6.01 -8.27 16.28
N SER A 63 7.20 -8.44 16.84
CA SER A 63 8.47 -8.47 16.09
C SER A 63 8.85 -9.88 15.63
N ARG A 64 7.93 -10.85 15.73
CA ARG A 64 8.19 -12.24 15.35
C ARG A 64 8.62 -12.32 13.89
N VAL A 65 9.73 -13.01 13.65
CA VAL A 65 10.18 -13.38 12.31
C VAL A 65 9.50 -14.69 11.97
N CYS A 66 8.75 -14.75 10.86
CA CYS A 66 8.18 -16.01 10.41
C CYS A 66 9.31 -16.93 9.92
N GLU A 67 9.52 -18.06 10.61
CA GLU A 67 10.54 -19.05 10.27
C GLU A 67 10.11 -19.94 9.09
N ASN A 68 8.80 -20.17 8.94
CA ASN A 68 8.20 -21.01 7.89
C ASN A 68 7.52 -20.15 6.82
N ILE A 69 8.31 -19.45 6.01
CA ILE A 69 7.77 -18.74 4.84
C ILE A 69 7.56 -19.78 3.74
N GLU A 70 6.31 -20.12 3.43
CA GLU A 70 5.99 -20.85 2.21
C GLU A 70 6.56 -20.08 1.01
N LYS A 71 7.47 -20.72 0.26
CA LYS A 71 8.17 -20.08 -0.87
C LYS A 71 7.32 -20.03 -2.15
N GLY A 72 6.02 -19.80 -2.02
CA GLY A 72 5.06 -19.69 -3.11
C GLY A 72 4.77 -18.24 -3.48
N LYS A 73 4.43 -17.99 -4.75
CA LYS A 73 3.77 -16.74 -5.15
C LYS A 73 2.27 -16.92 -5.02
N TYR A 74 1.58 -15.94 -4.45
CA TYR A 74 0.12 -15.89 -4.47
C TYR A 74 -0.39 -15.58 -5.90
N PRO A 75 -1.57 -16.08 -6.29
CA PRO A 75 -2.18 -15.73 -7.56
C PRO A 75 -2.40 -14.21 -7.64
N GLY A 76 -2.04 -13.63 -8.78
CA GLY A 76 -2.14 -12.19 -9.03
C GLY A 76 -3.49 -11.76 -9.62
N ALA A 77 -3.49 -10.61 -10.28
CA ALA A 77 -4.67 -10.11 -10.99
C ALA A 77 -5.03 -10.99 -12.20
N TYR A 78 -6.32 -11.10 -12.47
CA TYR A 78 -6.82 -11.73 -13.69
C TYR A 78 -6.78 -10.75 -14.86
N VAL A 79 -6.30 -11.21 -16.01
CA VAL A 79 -6.26 -10.43 -17.26
C VAL A 79 -7.21 -11.08 -18.26
N PHE A 80 -8.20 -10.31 -18.70
CA PHE A 80 -9.11 -10.77 -19.75
C PHE A 80 -8.35 -10.97 -21.06
N PRO A 81 -8.65 -12.05 -21.82
CA PRO A 81 -8.02 -12.26 -23.12
C PRO A 81 -8.44 -11.15 -24.10
N PRO A 82 -7.50 -10.50 -24.79
CA PRO A 82 -7.83 -9.38 -25.67
C PRO A 82 -8.37 -9.85 -27.02
N GLU A 83 -9.37 -9.15 -27.55
CA GLU A 83 -9.78 -9.26 -28.95
C GLU A 83 -8.80 -8.47 -29.83
N LYS A 84 -8.01 -9.17 -30.66
CA LYS A 84 -7.00 -8.55 -31.51
C LYS A 84 -7.64 -7.99 -32.79
N GLY A 85 -7.30 -6.77 -33.16
CA GLY A 85 -7.71 -6.15 -34.42
C GLY A 85 -7.75 -4.64 -34.35
N ILE A 86 -7.93 -3.98 -35.50
CA ILE A 86 -8.13 -2.53 -35.58
C ILE A 86 -9.63 -2.26 -35.59
N ILE A 87 -10.12 -1.57 -34.56
CA ILE A 87 -11.54 -1.19 -34.46
C ILE A 87 -11.71 0.18 -35.10
N MET A 88 -12.13 0.20 -36.37
CA MET A 88 -12.33 1.45 -37.15
C MET A 88 -13.75 2.01 -37.04
N ARG A 89 -14.74 1.18 -36.67
CA ARG A 89 -16.17 1.48 -36.86
C ARG A 89 -16.89 2.06 -35.63
N ARG A 90 -16.31 1.94 -34.43
CA ARG A 90 -16.94 2.39 -33.19
C ARG A 90 -15.90 2.89 -32.19
N PRO A 91 -16.20 3.96 -31.42
CA PRO A 91 -15.34 4.38 -30.32
C PRO A 91 -15.28 3.31 -29.23
N VAL A 92 -14.13 3.18 -28.58
CA VAL A 92 -13.91 2.28 -27.44
C VAL A 92 -13.73 3.14 -26.20
N THR A 93 -14.60 2.94 -25.21
CA THR A 93 -14.54 3.66 -23.93
C THR A 93 -13.78 2.81 -22.91
N GLY A 94 -12.75 3.39 -22.29
CA GLY A 94 -12.09 2.82 -21.13
C GLY A 94 -12.82 3.19 -19.84
N LEU A 95 -13.13 2.20 -19.02
CA LEU A 95 -13.64 2.39 -17.66
C LEU A 95 -12.66 1.74 -16.68
N ASP A 96 -12.25 2.49 -15.67
CA ASP A 96 -11.33 2.05 -14.62
C ASP A 96 -11.90 2.36 -13.23
N PHE A 97 -11.39 1.65 -12.22
CA PHE A 97 -11.70 1.91 -10.82
C PHE A 97 -10.60 2.79 -10.20
N ALA A 98 -10.99 3.95 -9.67
CA ALA A 98 -10.08 4.79 -8.90
C ALA A 98 -9.69 4.08 -7.59
N SER A 99 -8.38 3.78 -7.42
CA SER A 99 -7.83 3.17 -6.21
C SER A 99 -8.49 1.83 -5.80
N LEU A 100 -8.64 0.89 -6.75
CA LEU A 100 -9.32 -0.39 -6.54
C LEU A 100 -8.92 -1.11 -5.24
N TYR A 101 -7.62 -1.37 -5.01
CA TYR A 101 -7.17 -2.13 -3.83
C TYR A 101 -7.45 -1.40 -2.50
N PRO A 102 -7.05 -0.13 -2.31
CA PRO A 102 -7.43 0.61 -1.10
C PRO A 102 -8.94 0.64 -0.85
N SER A 103 -9.74 0.84 -1.89
CA SER A 103 -11.20 0.88 -1.78
C SER A 103 -11.78 -0.46 -1.30
N LEU A 104 -11.27 -1.58 -1.79
CA LEU A 104 -11.68 -2.91 -1.32
C LEU A 104 -11.23 -3.17 0.13
N ILE A 105 -10.00 -2.80 0.49
CA ILE A 105 -9.48 -2.93 1.86
C ILE A 105 -10.39 -2.20 2.85
N MET A 106 -10.83 -0.98 2.51
CA MET A 106 -11.73 -0.20 3.34
C MET A 106 -13.15 -0.77 3.36
N ALA A 107 -13.71 -1.12 2.19
CA ALA A 107 -15.09 -1.60 2.05
C ALA A 107 -15.33 -2.90 2.83
N TYR A 108 -14.34 -3.80 2.85
CA TYR A 108 -14.40 -5.07 3.55
C TYR A 108 -13.70 -5.06 4.92
N ASN A 109 -13.30 -3.88 5.42
CA ASN A 109 -12.62 -3.71 6.70
C ASN A 109 -11.43 -4.67 6.89
N LEU A 110 -10.63 -4.87 5.82
CA LEU A 110 -9.50 -5.78 5.81
C LEU A 110 -8.36 -5.21 6.66
N SER A 111 -8.16 -5.76 7.86
CA SER A 111 -7.08 -5.36 8.76
C SER A 111 -6.60 -6.54 9.59
N LEU A 112 -5.33 -6.48 10.03
CA LEU A 112 -4.68 -7.55 10.79
C LEU A 112 -5.35 -7.80 12.14
N ASP A 113 -5.94 -6.79 12.77
CA ASP A 113 -6.70 -6.89 14.02
C ASP A 113 -8.11 -7.46 13.84
N LYS A 114 -8.53 -7.73 12.60
CA LYS A 114 -9.84 -8.28 12.24
C LYS A 114 -9.76 -9.70 11.66
N VAL A 115 -8.57 -10.29 11.68
CA VAL A 115 -8.31 -11.65 11.25
C VAL A 115 -8.58 -12.62 12.41
N ILE A 116 -9.52 -13.55 12.21
CA ILE A 116 -9.75 -14.68 13.12
C ILE A 116 -9.10 -15.92 12.51
N LEU A 117 -8.17 -16.53 13.23
CA LEU A 117 -7.46 -17.73 12.79
C LEU A 117 -8.12 -19.04 13.25
N ILE A 118 -8.98 -18.97 14.27
CA ILE A 118 -9.61 -20.13 14.89
C ILE A 118 -11.05 -20.28 14.37
N HIS A 119 -11.38 -21.44 13.82
CA HIS A 119 -12.70 -21.71 13.24
C HIS A 119 -13.85 -21.59 14.24
N GLU A 120 -13.65 -22.05 15.48
CA GLU A 120 -14.67 -21.99 16.54
C GLU A 120 -15.04 -20.56 16.92
N GLU A 121 -14.06 -19.65 16.94
CA GLU A 121 -14.28 -18.22 17.22
C GLU A 121 -14.94 -17.50 16.04
N ALA A 122 -14.68 -17.94 14.82
CA ALA A 122 -15.28 -17.37 13.61
C ALA A 122 -16.80 -17.61 13.55
N ASP A 123 -17.26 -18.80 13.94
CA ASP A 123 -18.67 -19.16 13.95
C ASP A 123 -19.47 -18.40 15.05
N ILE A 124 -18.80 -17.95 16.11
CA ILE A 124 -19.37 -17.09 17.16
C ILE A 124 -19.45 -15.64 16.67
N ALA A 125 -18.39 -15.16 16.00
CA ALA A 125 -18.33 -13.84 15.40
C ALA A 125 -19.45 -13.60 14.35
N GLU A 126 -19.72 -14.60 13.50
CA GLU A 126 -20.78 -14.53 12.48
C GLU A 126 -22.19 -14.32 13.09
N LYS A 127 -22.43 -14.88 14.28
CA LYS A 127 -23.69 -14.70 15.02
C LYS A 127 -23.86 -13.31 15.63
N THR A 128 -22.79 -12.53 15.72
CA THR A 128 -22.76 -11.21 16.37
C THR A 128 -22.77 -10.04 15.38
N GLU A 129 -23.05 -10.28 14.09
CA GLU A 129 -23.10 -9.30 12.99
C GLU A 129 -21.83 -8.43 12.85
N THR A 130 -20.72 -8.83 13.47
CA THR A 130 -19.46 -8.13 13.32
C THR A 130 -18.72 -8.77 12.15
N PHE A 131 -18.41 -7.97 11.12
CA PHE A 131 -17.70 -8.44 9.93
C PHE A 131 -16.25 -8.80 10.27
N TYR A 132 -16.02 -10.08 10.59
CA TYR A 132 -14.70 -10.67 10.72
C TYR A 132 -14.39 -11.51 9.47
N ILE A 133 -13.13 -11.49 9.03
CA ILE A 133 -12.70 -12.21 7.83
C ILE A 133 -12.30 -13.61 8.22
N ARG A 134 -13.09 -14.60 7.79
CA ARG A 134 -12.76 -16.03 7.91
C ARG A 134 -11.67 -16.37 6.88
N LEU A 135 -10.44 -16.62 7.32
CA LEU A 135 -9.37 -17.12 6.47
C LEU A 135 -9.48 -18.64 6.29
N SER A 136 -10.55 -19.11 5.66
CA SER A 136 -10.70 -20.51 5.22
C SER A 136 -9.99 -20.81 3.90
N PHE A 137 -9.10 -19.92 3.44
CA PHE A 137 -8.39 -20.02 2.15
C PHE A 137 -6.93 -20.48 2.25
N ILE A 138 -6.52 -21.00 3.41
CA ILE A 138 -5.20 -21.63 3.57
C ILE A 138 -5.44 -23.09 3.97
N GLN A 139 -5.68 -23.93 2.98
CA GLN A 139 -5.58 -25.39 3.08
C GLN A 139 -4.97 -25.93 1.79
#